data_AF-A0A397IDD2-F1
#
_entry.id   AF-A0A397IDD2-F1
#
_cell.length_a   1.000
_cell.length_b   1.000
_cell.length_c   1.000
_cell.angle_alpha   90.00
_cell.angle_beta   90.00
_cell.angle_gamma   90.00
#
_symmetry.space_group_name_H-M   'P 1'
#
loop_
_entity.id
_entity.type
_entity.pdbx_description
1 polymer ?
#
loop_
_entity_poly.entity_id
_entity_poly.type
_entity_poly.pdbx_seq_one_letter_code
_entity_poly.pdbx_strand_id
1 'polypeptide(L)'
;MVIKYGYAIAEQVVGNIATTTTEKVVTPTKIPEVINLSVVNSSRFLIIGTKPEILEWLHTYSHIKLEVTLFNDENEAPHIHIPDVVIDLLPTFEKSGKSLIDYINPIHHPNPESAIVQLEFRPVNHKIDENIEPYFRVIVKRGSTFGEIIDEISAKWNSITYPSVWDNVKHIVSLPSQYLKQEEEEENESNSSYQTPLSTIVIDQK
;
A
#
# COMPACT_ATOMS: atom_id res chain seq x y z
N MET A 1 13.32 9.74 -0.68
CA MET A 1 12.38 10.16 0.39
C MET A 1 12.97 9.65 1.70
N VAL A 2 12.51 10.07 2.89
CA VAL A 2 13.01 9.46 4.14
C VAL A 2 12.11 8.26 4.45
N ILE A 3 12.71 7.07 4.53
CA ILE A 3 11.99 5.84 4.88
C ILE A 3 11.24 6.02 6.20
N LYS A 4 10.01 5.53 6.27
CA LYS A 4 9.20 5.59 7.48
C LYS A 4 9.04 4.18 8.04
N TYR A 5 9.37 3.98 9.31
CA TYR A 5 9.23 2.67 9.94
C TYR A 5 8.70 2.79 11.36
N GLY A 6 8.17 1.70 11.90
CA GLY A 6 7.75 1.63 13.29
C GLY A 6 6.55 0.73 13.53
N TYR A 7 6.04 0.74 14.75
CA TYR A 7 4.87 -0.05 15.11
C TYR A 7 3.59 0.64 14.63
N ALA A 8 2.71 -0.13 14.00
CA ALA A 8 1.39 0.33 13.65
C ALA A 8 0.48 0.34 14.88
N ILE A 9 -0.12 1.49 15.15
CA ILE A 9 -1.15 1.65 16.16
C ILE A 9 -2.45 2.02 15.44
N ALA A 10 -3.48 1.22 15.66
CA ALA A 10 -4.83 1.56 15.25
C ALA A 10 -5.36 2.66 16.18
N GLU A 11 -5.50 3.88 15.66
CA GLU A 11 -6.17 4.96 16.39
C GLU A 11 -7.65 4.93 15.99
N GLN A 12 -8.53 4.61 16.94
CA GLN A 12 -9.96 4.78 16.75
C GLN A 12 -10.29 6.27 16.86
N VAL A 13 -10.52 6.93 15.74
CA VAL A 13 -11.07 8.29 15.75
C VAL A 13 -12.59 8.15 15.84
N VAL A 14 -13.14 8.41 17.02
CA VAL A 14 -14.59 8.45 17.23
C VAL A 14 -15.13 9.77 16.68
N GLY A 15 -15.56 9.76 15.42
CA GLY A 15 -16.39 10.82 14.83
C GLY A 15 -17.87 10.47 14.96
N ASN A 16 -18.74 11.47 15.04
CA ASN A 16 -20.18 11.33 15.35
C ASN A 16 -20.99 10.42 14.43
N ILE A 17 -20.46 9.91 13.30
CA ILE A 17 -21.25 9.09 12.34
C ILE A 17 -20.45 7.90 11.73
N ALA A 18 -19.13 7.79 11.94
CA ALA A 18 -18.36 6.61 11.51
C ALA A 18 -17.04 6.48 12.28
N THR A 19 -16.71 5.27 12.74
CA THR A 19 -15.39 4.94 13.26
C THR A 19 -14.44 4.72 12.07
N THR A 20 -13.60 5.70 11.74
CA THR A 20 -12.49 5.50 10.83
C THR A 20 -11.25 5.10 11.64
N THR A 21 -10.76 3.88 11.42
CA THR A 21 -9.50 3.43 12.02
C THR A 21 -8.36 4.00 11.18
N THR A 22 -7.69 5.04 11.68
CA THR A 22 -6.49 5.56 11.03
C THR A 22 -5.27 4.86 11.59
N GLU A 23 -4.53 4.17 10.73
CA GLU A 23 -3.29 3.50 11.13
C GLU A 23 -2.15 4.51 11.24
N LYS A 24 -1.61 4.66 12.45
CA LYS A 24 -0.49 5.55 12.74
C LYS A 24 0.76 4.73 13.01
N VAL A 25 1.79 4.94 12.19
CA VAL A 25 3.12 4.36 12.43
C VAL A 25 3.86 5.19 13.48
N VAL A 26 4.26 4.54 14.57
CA VAL A 26 5.05 5.12 15.64
C VAL A 26 6.48 4.61 15.55
N THR A 27 7.39 5.50 15.14
CA THR A 27 8.81 5.21 14.99
C THR A 27 9.49 5.17 16.37
N PRO A 28 10.18 4.07 16.72
CA PRO A 28 10.99 4.00 17.94
C PRO A 28 12.08 5.08 17.98
N THR A 29 12.40 5.61 19.16
CA THR A 29 13.43 6.66 19.34
C THR A 29 14.83 6.19 18.96
N LYS A 30 15.09 4.89 19.08
CA LYS A 30 16.31 4.22 18.63
C LYS A 30 15.91 3.05 17.76
N ILE A 31 16.77 2.72 16.80
CA ILE A 31 16.59 1.54 15.98
C ILE A 31 16.66 0.32 16.90
N PRO A 32 15.61 -0.53 16.89
CA PRO A 32 15.56 -1.69 17.78
C PRO A 32 16.55 -2.75 17.31
N GLU A 33 17.20 -3.45 18.25
CA GLU A 33 17.94 -4.68 17.94
C GLU A 33 17.00 -5.87 17.68
N VAL A 34 15.80 -5.81 18.27
CA VAL A 34 14.76 -6.84 18.15
C VAL A 34 13.41 -6.16 17.95
N ILE A 35 12.72 -6.54 16.88
CA ILE A 35 11.32 -6.20 16.67
C ILE A 35 10.49 -7.26 17.37
N ASN A 36 9.75 -6.84 18.40
CA ASN A 36 8.92 -7.73 19.21
C ASN A 36 7.46 -7.62 18.78
N LEU A 37 6.92 -8.73 18.27
CA LEU A 37 5.57 -8.82 17.77
C LEU A 37 4.69 -9.59 18.77
N SER A 38 3.71 -8.91 19.37
CA SER A 38 2.72 -9.51 20.26
C SER A 38 1.53 -10.09 19.50
N VAL A 39 1.24 -11.36 19.75
CA VAL A 39 0.01 -12.02 19.25
C VAL A 39 -1.23 -11.43 19.92
N VAL A 40 -1.15 -11.15 21.23
CA VAL A 40 -2.29 -10.67 22.03
C VAL A 40 -2.79 -9.31 21.55
N ASN A 41 -1.86 -8.42 21.22
CA ASN A 41 -2.19 -7.06 20.77
C ASN A 41 -2.27 -6.95 19.24
N SER A 42 -2.18 -8.08 18.51
CA SER A 42 -2.07 -8.10 17.04
C SER A 42 -1.08 -7.05 16.52
N SER A 43 0.09 -6.95 17.16
CA SER A 43 1.02 -5.88 16.85
C SER A 43 1.60 -6.06 15.46
N ARG A 44 1.79 -4.96 14.75
CA ARG A 44 2.40 -4.95 13.42
C ARG A 44 3.56 -3.98 13.40
N PHE A 45 4.63 -4.33 12.72
CA PHE A 45 5.74 -3.44 12.44
C PHE A 45 5.77 -3.15 10.95
N LEU A 46 5.88 -1.88 10.59
CA LEU A 46 5.81 -1.43 9.20
C LEU A 46 7.12 -0.79 8.78
N ILE A 47 7.48 -0.99 7.51
CA ILE A 47 8.49 -0.22 6.80
C ILE A 47 7.84 0.29 5.51
N ILE A 48 7.83 1.61 5.33
CA ILE A 48 7.18 2.30 4.24
C ILE A 48 8.23 3.10 3.48
N GLY A 49 8.28 2.88 2.16
CA GLY A 49 9.24 3.50 1.26
C GLY A 49 9.13 2.90 -0.14
N THR A 50 10.09 3.23 -0.99
CA THR A 50 10.27 2.54 -2.26
C THR A 50 10.97 1.19 -2.07
N LYS A 51 10.89 0.31 -3.05
CA LYS A 51 11.62 -0.96 -3.07
C LYS A 51 13.12 -0.81 -2.76
N PRO A 52 13.91 0.05 -3.47
CA PRO A 52 15.33 0.20 -3.18
C PRO A 52 15.58 0.72 -1.76
N GLU A 53 14.80 1.69 -1.28
CA GLU A 53 14.94 2.23 0.08
C GLU A 53 14.68 1.14 1.14
N ILE A 54 13.65 0.31 0.95
CA ILE A 54 13.31 -0.78 1.89
C ILE A 54 14.38 -1.86 1.90
N LEU A 55 14.83 -2.31 0.73
CA LEU A 55 15.87 -3.33 0.64
C LEU A 55 17.21 -2.85 1.22
N GLU A 56 17.59 -1.59 0.95
CA GLU A 56 18.78 -0.99 1.56
C GLU A 56 18.67 -0.91 3.08
N TRP A 57 17.49 -0.55 3.60
CA TRP A 57 17.26 -0.49 5.04
C TRP A 57 17.36 -1.87 5.69
N LEU A 58 16.74 -2.90 5.11
CA LEU A 58 16.85 -4.28 5.61
C LEU A 58 18.30 -4.78 5.59
N HIS A 59 19.08 -4.42 4.57
CA HIS A 59 20.49 -4.79 4.48
C HIS A 59 21.33 -4.08 5.55
N THR A 60 21.11 -2.76 5.71
CA THR A 60 21.80 -1.92 6.70
C THR A 60 21.56 -2.42 8.12
N TYR A 61 20.34 -2.84 8.41
CA TYR A 61 19.93 -3.36 9.72
C TYR A 61 19.76 -4.88 9.72
N SER A 62 20.60 -5.60 8.97
CA SER A 62 20.56 -7.06 8.81
C SER A 62 20.61 -7.85 10.12
N HIS A 63 21.16 -7.27 11.19
CA HIS A 63 21.25 -7.89 12.51
C HIS A 63 19.93 -7.89 13.30
N ILE A 64 18.94 -7.09 12.91
CA ILE A 64 17.66 -7.00 13.63
C ILE A 64 16.95 -8.34 13.59
N LYS A 65 16.51 -8.81 14.75
CA LYS A 65 15.74 -10.05 14.91
C LYS A 65 14.24 -9.80 14.96
N LEU A 66 13.49 -10.76 14.45
CA LEU A 66 12.03 -10.81 14.49
C LEU A 66 11.58 -11.79 15.56
N GLU A 67 11.09 -11.30 16.70
CA GLU A 67 10.57 -12.14 17.77
C GLU A 67 9.06 -12.01 17.90
N VAL A 68 8.42 -13.10 18.33
CA VAL A 68 6.97 -13.15 18.56
C VAL A 68 6.72 -13.56 20.00
N THR A 69 5.97 -12.73 20.73
CA THR A 69 5.65 -12.95 22.13
C THR A 69 4.15 -13.21 22.32
N LEU A 70 3.84 -14.23 23.12
CA LEU A 70 2.46 -14.59 23.50
C LEU A 70 2.10 -14.07 24.88
N PHE A 71 3.02 -14.15 25.85
CA PHE A 71 2.84 -13.71 27.24
C PHE A 71 4.13 -13.06 27.74
N ASN A 72 4.06 -12.30 28.85
CA ASN A 72 5.25 -11.83 29.55
C ASN A 72 5.95 -13.04 30.20
N ASP A 73 6.92 -13.62 29.49
CA ASP A 73 8.09 -14.48 29.84
C ASP A 73 8.09 -15.46 31.04
N GLU A 74 7.06 -15.57 31.89
CA GLU A 74 7.20 -16.32 33.14
C GLU A 74 6.72 -17.77 33.09
N ASN A 75 5.94 -18.20 32.10
CA ASN A 75 5.45 -19.59 32.01
C ASN A 75 5.03 -19.99 30.58
N GLU A 76 5.99 -20.17 29.66
CA GLU A 76 5.69 -20.85 28.40
C GLU A 76 5.44 -22.33 28.66
N ALA A 77 4.17 -22.75 28.58
CA ALA A 77 3.84 -24.16 28.69
C ALA A 77 4.31 -24.90 27.43
N PRO A 78 4.90 -26.10 27.55
CA PRO A 78 5.55 -26.82 26.44
C PRO A 78 4.62 -27.24 25.29
N HIS A 79 3.30 -27.05 25.44
CA HIS A 79 2.29 -27.34 24.41
C HIS A 79 1.81 -26.09 23.66
N ILE A 80 2.31 -24.91 24.02
CA ILE A 80 1.93 -23.65 23.37
C ILE A 80 2.84 -23.44 22.16
N HIS A 81 2.26 -23.50 20.97
CA HIS A 81 2.97 -23.19 19.73
C HIS A 81 2.98 -21.67 19.51
N ILE A 82 4.18 -21.09 19.49
CA ILE A 82 4.36 -19.68 19.18
C ILE A 82 4.39 -19.51 17.67
N PRO A 83 3.55 -18.63 17.10
CA PRO A 83 3.48 -18.48 15.65
C PRO A 83 4.76 -17.87 15.08
N ASP A 84 5.00 -18.22 13.82
CA ASP A 84 6.00 -17.62 12.97
C ASP A 84 5.61 -16.19 12.55
N VAL A 85 6.46 -15.54 11.75
CA VAL A 85 6.26 -14.16 11.30
C VAL A 85 5.82 -14.15 9.83
N VAL A 86 4.71 -13.47 9.56
CA VAL A 86 4.26 -13.13 8.22
C VAL A 86 4.87 -11.79 7.81
N ILE A 87 5.36 -11.75 6.58
CA ILE A 87 5.87 -10.56 5.92
C ILE A 87 5.04 -10.34 4.67
N ASP A 88 4.22 -9.29 4.69
CA ASP A 88 3.32 -8.94 3.61
C ASP A 88 3.80 -7.66 2.92
N LEU A 89 3.86 -7.68 1.58
CA LEU A 89 4.02 -6.46 0.80
C LEU A 89 2.65 -5.93 0.39
N LEU A 90 2.33 -4.72 0.84
CA LEU A 90 1.03 -4.09 0.68
C LEU A 90 1.14 -2.76 -0.08
N PRO A 91 0.11 -2.36 -0.84
CA PRO A 91 0.00 -0.99 -1.35
C PRO A 91 -0.06 0.03 -0.20
N THR A 92 0.55 1.20 -0.38
CA THR A 92 0.19 2.34 0.47
C THR A 92 -1.06 3.01 -0.07
N PHE A 93 -2.16 2.86 0.66
CA PHE A 93 -3.35 3.67 0.45
C PHE A 93 -3.07 5.07 1.00
N GLU A 94 -2.47 5.95 0.20
CA GLU A 94 -2.58 7.37 0.49
C GLU A 94 -4.08 7.73 0.54
N LYS A 95 -4.43 8.77 1.32
CA LYS A 95 -5.80 9.30 1.48
C LYS A 95 -6.50 9.71 0.16
N SER A 96 -5.88 9.47 -0.99
CA SER A 96 -6.40 9.71 -2.32
C SER A 96 -7.12 8.48 -2.92
N GLY A 97 -7.80 7.65 -2.13
CA GLY A 97 -8.79 6.69 -2.65
C GLY A 97 -8.28 5.68 -3.70
N LYS A 98 -6.96 5.47 -3.80
CA LYS A 98 -6.38 4.61 -4.84
C LYS A 98 -6.64 3.15 -4.49
N SER A 99 -7.41 2.46 -5.31
CA SER A 99 -7.76 1.05 -5.13
C SER A 99 -6.59 0.15 -5.55
N LEU A 100 -6.60 -1.13 -5.12
CA LEU A 100 -5.71 -2.16 -5.68
C LEU A 100 -5.84 -2.26 -7.22
N ILE A 101 -7.01 -1.87 -7.73
CA ILE A 101 -7.32 -1.72 -9.16
C ILE A 101 -6.39 -0.68 -9.83
N ASP A 102 -6.00 0.38 -9.14
CA ASP A 102 -5.13 1.43 -9.72
C ASP A 102 -3.68 0.97 -9.88
N TYR A 103 -3.27 -0.06 -9.11
CA TYR A 103 -1.97 -0.70 -9.27
C TYR A 103 -1.92 -1.71 -10.42
N ILE A 104 -3.08 -2.21 -10.86
CA ILE A 104 -3.20 -3.07 -12.06
C ILE A 104 -3.67 -2.27 -13.28
N ASN A 105 -4.01 -1.00 -13.12
CA ASN A 105 -4.47 -0.12 -14.19
C ASN A 105 -3.25 0.35 -15.03
N PRO A 106 -3.12 -0.09 -16.30
CA PRO A 106 -1.97 0.18 -17.16
C PRO A 106 -1.66 1.65 -17.39
N ILE A 107 -2.66 2.52 -17.27
CA ILE A 107 -2.58 3.95 -17.60
C ILE A 107 -1.94 4.75 -16.45
N HIS A 108 -2.03 4.23 -15.22
CA HIS A 108 -1.58 4.93 -14.01
C HIS A 108 -0.51 4.17 -13.23
N HIS A 109 0.11 3.13 -13.81
CA HIS A 109 1.19 2.39 -13.18
C HIS A 109 2.33 3.34 -12.77
N PRO A 110 2.51 3.66 -11.47
CA PRO A 110 3.77 4.23 -11.05
C PRO A 110 4.86 3.22 -11.39
N ASN A 111 6.02 3.68 -11.87
CA ASN A 111 7.16 2.79 -12.08
C ASN A 111 7.34 1.97 -10.79
N PRO A 112 7.33 0.62 -10.83
CA PRO A 112 7.32 -0.23 -9.64
C PRO A 112 8.54 -0.01 -8.73
N GLU A 113 9.65 0.47 -9.28
CA GLU A 113 10.84 0.86 -8.51
C GLU A 113 10.66 2.20 -7.77
N SER A 114 9.72 3.04 -8.21
CA SER A 114 9.40 4.34 -7.61
C SER A 114 8.11 4.35 -6.79
N ALA A 115 7.33 3.26 -6.84
CA ALA A 115 6.09 3.15 -6.10
C ALA A 115 6.37 3.06 -4.60
N ILE A 116 5.67 3.89 -3.83
CA ILE A 116 5.68 3.77 -2.37
C ILE A 116 4.82 2.57 -1.98
N VAL A 117 5.36 1.73 -1.12
CA VAL A 117 4.73 0.49 -0.66
C VAL A 117 4.97 0.33 0.84
N GLN A 118 4.22 -0.59 1.44
CA GLN A 118 4.31 -0.95 2.85
C GLN A 118 4.75 -2.41 2.97
N LEU A 119 5.87 -2.64 3.64
CA LEU A 119 6.29 -3.96 4.10
C LEU A 119 5.83 -4.13 5.55
N GLU A 120 4.91 -5.06 5.77
CA GLU A 120 4.28 -5.32 7.07
C GLU A 120 4.78 -6.63 7.68
N PHE A 121 5.23 -6.57 8.93
CA PHE A 121 5.65 -7.72 9.74
C PHE A 121 4.64 -7.95 10.85
N ARG A 122 4.17 -9.19 10.99
CA ARG A 122 3.12 -9.55 11.96
C ARG A 122 3.17 -11.03 12.33
N PRO A 123 2.67 -11.44 13.50
CA PRO A 123 2.52 -12.85 13.81
C PRO A 123 1.56 -13.54 12.83
N VAL A 124 1.83 -14.80 12.48
CA VAL A 124 0.92 -15.63 11.69
C VAL A 124 -0.45 -15.69 12.39
N ASN A 125 -1.51 -15.41 11.64
CA ASN A 125 -2.88 -15.51 12.12
C ASN A 125 -3.80 -15.88 10.95
N HIS A 126 -4.04 -17.18 10.77
CA HIS A 126 -4.80 -17.73 9.63
C HIS A 126 -6.12 -16.99 9.33
N LYS A 127 -6.87 -16.59 10.37
CA LYS A 127 -8.14 -15.88 10.19
C LYS A 127 -7.99 -14.51 9.55
N ILE A 128 -6.90 -13.80 9.87
CA ILE A 128 -6.61 -12.49 9.31
C ILE A 128 -5.91 -12.66 7.95
N ASP A 129 -4.99 -13.62 7.86
CA ASP A 129 -4.16 -13.92 6.70
C ASP A 129 -4.97 -14.22 5.45
N GLU A 130 -6.08 -14.94 5.59
CA GLU A 130 -6.99 -15.30 4.49
C GLU A 130 -7.72 -14.09 3.89
N ASN A 131 -7.86 -13.01 4.66
CA ASN A 131 -8.61 -11.81 4.26
C ASN A 131 -7.70 -10.68 3.74
N ILE A 132 -6.39 -10.87 3.75
CA ILE A 132 -5.42 -9.89 3.24
C ILE A 132 -4.86 -10.42 1.92
N GLU A 133 -4.97 -9.61 0.87
CA GLU A 133 -4.41 -9.89 -0.46
C GLU A 133 -3.18 -9.01 -0.70
N PRO A 134 -1.97 -9.45 -0.28
CA PRO A 134 -0.74 -8.71 -0.51
C PRO A 134 -0.19 -8.96 -1.92
N TYR A 135 0.70 -8.09 -2.39
CA TYR A 135 1.45 -8.34 -3.62
C TYR A 135 2.30 -9.61 -3.54
N PHE A 136 2.88 -9.85 -2.36
CA PHE A 136 3.39 -11.17 -1.99
C PHE A 136 3.34 -11.35 -0.48
N ARG A 137 3.39 -12.61 -0.07
CA ARG A 137 3.57 -13.04 1.31
C ARG A 137 4.81 -13.92 1.44
N VAL A 138 5.60 -13.67 2.47
CA VAL A 138 6.67 -14.56 2.94
C VAL A 138 6.37 -14.94 4.39
N ILE A 139 6.57 -16.20 4.75
CA ILE A 139 6.44 -16.67 6.13
C ILE A 139 7.83 -17.11 6.58
N VAL A 140 8.33 -16.50 7.65
CA VAL A 140 9.67 -16.74 8.17
C VAL A 140 9.60 -17.20 9.62
N LYS A 141 10.60 -17.95 10.05
CA LYS A 141 10.63 -18.46 11.42
C LYS A 141 10.75 -17.33 12.43
N ARG A 142 10.12 -17.50 13.58
CA ARG A 142 10.43 -16.66 14.75
C ARG A 142 11.93 -16.73 15.08
N GLY A 143 12.51 -15.60 15.42
CA GLY A 143 13.93 -15.44 15.73
C GLY A 143 14.80 -15.18 14.50
N SER A 144 14.24 -15.24 13.30
CA SER A 144 14.95 -14.90 12.07
C SER A 144 15.42 -13.45 12.08
N THR A 145 16.60 -13.22 11.51
CA THR A 145 17.18 -11.90 11.31
C THR A 145 16.82 -11.35 9.93
N PHE A 146 16.92 -10.03 9.76
CA PHE A 146 16.77 -9.41 8.43
C PHE A 146 17.80 -9.93 7.42
N GLY A 147 19.03 -10.21 7.85
CA GLY A 147 20.06 -10.78 6.97
C GLY A 147 19.70 -12.16 6.41
N GLU A 148 18.95 -12.97 7.14
CA GLU A 148 18.55 -14.32 6.70
C GLU A 148 17.41 -14.29 5.68
N ILE A 149 16.58 -13.25 5.70
CA ILE A 149 15.32 -13.21 4.93
C ILE A 149 15.36 -12.26 3.74
N ILE A 150 16.32 -11.33 3.68
CA ILE A 150 16.37 -10.27 2.68
C ILE A 150 16.45 -10.81 1.24
N ASP A 151 17.22 -11.87 1.01
CA ASP A 151 17.37 -12.47 -0.32
C ASP A 151 16.05 -13.08 -0.81
N GLU A 152 15.30 -13.72 0.09
CA GLU A 152 13.98 -14.27 -0.23
C GLU A 152 12.98 -13.16 -0.54
N ILE A 153 12.94 -12.11 0.29
CA ILE A 153 12.10 -10.93 0.08
C ILE A 153 12.42 -10.30 -1.28
N SER A 154 13.71 -10.07 -1.56
CA SER A 154 14.17 -9.49 -2.82
C SER A 154 13.80 -10.36 -4.03
N ALA A 155 14.00 -11.68 -3.94
CA ALA A 155 13.63 -12.61 -5.00
C ALA A 155 12.13 -12.61 -5.27
N LYS A 156 11.29 -12.65 -4.22
CA LYS A 156 9.83 -12.57 -4.34
C LYS A 156 9.40 -11.26 -4.96
N TRP A 157 9.99 -10.14 -4.52
CA TRP A 157 9.67 -8.83 -5.05
C TRP A 157 10.02 -8.69 -6.54
N ASN A 158 11.16 -9.24 -6.96
CA ASN A 158 11.56 -9.27 -8.36
C ASN A 158 10.70 -10.19 -9.23
N SER A 159 10.01 -11.17 -8.63
CA SER A 159 9.10 -12.07 -9.34
C SER A 159 7.72 -11.47 -9.61
N ILE A 160 7.39 -10.34 -8.97
CA ILE A 160 6.12 -9.65 -9.21
C ILE A 160 6.07 -9.21 -10.67
N THR A 161 5.14 -9.81 -11.42
CA THR A 161 4.92 -9.44 -12.81
C THR A 161 3.98 -8.26 -12.84
N TYR A 162 4.52 -7.08 -13.15
CA TYR A 162 3.71 -5.91 -13.46
C TYR A 162 3.22 -6.04 -14.90
N PRO A 163 1.90 -5.87 -15.17
CA PRO A 163 1.41 -5.75 -16.54
C PRO A 163 2.24 -4.70 -17.29
N SER A 164 2.82 -5.06 -18.44
CA SER A 164 3.66 -4.13 -19.17
C SER A 164 2.82 -3.14 -19.99
N VAL A 165 3.33 -1.92 -20.21
CA VAL A 165 2.72 -0.92 -21.11
C VAL A 165 2.49 -1.52 -22.52
N TRP A 166 3.35 -2.44 -22.95
CA TRP A 166 3.29 -3.10 -24.26
C TRP A 166 2.19 -4.14 -24.40
N ASP A 167 1.73 -4.74 -23.30
CA ASP A 167 0.60 -5.68 -23.34
C ASP A 167 -0.70 -4.94 -23.69
N ASN A 168 -0.78 -3.65 -23.37
CA ASN A 168 -1.96 -2.82 -23.64
C ASN A 168 -1.93 -2.10 -24.98
N VAL A 169 -0.76 -1.78 -25.56
CA VAL A 169 -0.68 -1.29 -26.95
C VAL A 169 -1.27 -2.32 -27.91
N LYS A 170 -1.04 -3.61 -27.68
CA LYS A 170 -1.65 -4.68 -28.47
C LYS A 170 -3.19 -4.67 -28.38
N HIS A 171 -3.74 -4.37 -27.20
CA HIS A 171 -5.18 -4.27 -27.01
C HIS A 171 -5.76 -2.99 -27.61
N ILE A 172 -5.10 -1.83 -27.48
CA ILE A 172 -5.55 -0.55 -28.03
C ILE A 172 -5.51 -0.56 -29.57
N VAL A 173 -4.46 -1.12 -30.17
CA VAL A 173 -4.36 -1.26 -31.64
C VAL A 173 -5.36 -2.28 -32.18
N SER A 174 -5.91 -3.15 -31.32
CA SER A 174 -6.96 -4.12 -31.68
C SER A 174 -8.38 -3.61 -31.43
N LEU A 175 -8.57 -2.43 -30.85
CA LEU A 175 -9.91 -1.84 -30.67
C LEU A 175 -10.41 -1.27 -32.00
N PRO A 176 -11.65 -1.60 -32.41
CA PRO A 176 -12.28 -0.95 -33.56
C PRO A 176 -12.33 0.56 -33.35
N SER A 177 -11.99 1.32 -34.40
CA SER A 177 -11.86 2.79 -34.45
C SER A 177 -13.13 3.60 -34.13
N GLN A 178 -14.18 2.96 -33.62
CA GLN A 178 -15.43 3.59 -33.22
C GLN A 178 -15.37 4.22 -31.82
N TYR A 179 -14.43 3.80 -30.96
CA TYR A 179 -14.27 4.37 -29.60
C TYR A 179 -13.37 5.62 -29.52
N LEU A 180 -12.58 5.91 -30.57
CA LEU A 180 -11.68 7.06 -30.60
C LEU A 180 -12.37 8.40 -30.93
N LYS A 181 -13.70 8.41 -31.15
CA LYS A 181 -14.46 9.62 -31.50
C LYS A 181 -15.16 10.30 -30.32
N GLN A 182 -15.18 9.70 -29.13
CA GLN A 182 -15.91 10.29 -27.99
C GLN A 182 -15.08 11.28 -27.16
N GLU A 183 -13.75 11.31 -27.28
CA GLU A 183 -12.90 12.24 -26.50
C GLU A 183 -12.69 13.61 -27.16
N GLU A 184 -13.05 13.81 -28.44
CA GLU A 184 -12.95 15.14 -29.10
C GLU A 184 -14.18 16.04 -28.88
N GLU A 185 -15.30 15.53 -28.34
CA GLU A 185 -16.53 16.32 -28.18
C GLU A 185 -16.68 16.99 -26.79
N GLU A 186 -16.00 16.51 -25.73
CA GLU A 186 -16.12 17.09 -24.38
C GLU A 186 -15.20 18.31 -24.13
N GLU A 187 -14.17 18.57 -24.95
CA GLU A 187 -13.32 19.78 -24.80
C GLU A 187 -13.92 21.07 -25.43
N ASN A 188 -15.04 20.98 -26.18
CA ASN A 188 -15.63 22.14 -26.85
C ASN A 188 -16.77 22.84 -26.08
N GLU A 189 -17.25 22.32 -24.94
CA GLU A 189 -18.35 22.96 -24.19
C GLU A 189 -17.92 23.95 -23.09
N SER A 190 -16.61 24.10 -22.82
CA SER A 190 -16.10 25.04 -21.81
C SER A 190 -15.48 26.31 -22.38
N ASN A 191 -16.10 26.94 -23.40
CA ASN A 191 -15.78 28.31 -23.82
C ASN A 191 -17.00 29.05 -24.37
N SER A 192 -17.86 29.56 -23.48
CA SER A 192 -18.79 30.64 -23.82
C SER A 192 -19.16 31.44 -22.57
N SER A 193 -18.46 32.56 -22.35
CA SER A 193 -18.90 33.59 -21.42
C SER A 193 -18.64 34.98 -22.02
N TYR A 194 -19.60 35.86 -21.76
CA TYR A 194 -19.76 37.27 -22.17
C TYR A 194 -20.43 37.53 -23.53
N GLN A 195 -21.72 37.89 -23.47
CA GLN A 195 -22.22 39.08 -24.18
C GLN A 195 -23.47 39.65 -23.47
N THR A 196 -23.35 40.92 -23.08
CA THR A 196 -24.38 41.82 -22.56
C THR A 196 -25.43 42.15 -23.64
N PRO A 197 -26.72 42.34 -23.28
CA PRO A 197 -27.75 42.65 -24.27
C PRO A 197 -27.80 44.17 -24.59
N LEU A 198 -27.65 44.49 -25.87
CA LEU A 198 -27.97 45.80 -26.45
C LEU A 198 -29.49 45.91 -26.65
N SER A 199 -30.04 47.01 -26.15
CA SER A 199 -31.43 47.43 -26.28
C SER A 199 -31.85 47.64 -27.74
N THR A 200 -33.01 47.13 -28.14
CA THR A 200 -33.80 47.69 -29.24
C THR A 200 -35.28 47.55 -28.91
N ILE A 201 -35.91 48.71 -28.69
CA ILE A 201 -37.34 48.91 -28.54
C ILE A 201 -37.95 48.82 -29.94
N VAL A 202 -38.86 47.87 -30.16
CA VAL A 202 -39.69 47.80 -31.37
C VAL A 202 -40.97 48.60 -31.14
N ILE A 203 -41.25 49.48 -32.11
CA ILE A 203 -42.40 50.36 -32.21
C ILE A 203 -43.66 49.52 -32.47
N ASP A 204 -44.70 49.71 -31.67
CA ASP A 204 -46.01 49.14 -31.92
C ASP A 204 -46.89 50.17 -32.65
N GLN A 205 -47.45 49.76 -33.79
CA GLN A 205 -48.40 50.56 -34.56
C GLN A 205 -49.84 50.22 -34.11
N LYS A 206 -50.55 51.21 -33.58
CA LYS A 206 -51.98 51.40 -33.86
C LYS A 206 -52.43 52.83 -33.62
#